data_AF-A0A3P3ZKI6-F1
#
_entry.id   AF-A0A3P3ZKI6-F1
#
_cell.length_a   1.000
_cell.length_b   1.000
_cell.length_c   1.000
_cell.angle_alpha   90.00
_cell.angle_beta   90.00
_cell.angle_gamma   90.00
#
_symmetry.space_group_name_H-M   'P 1'
#
loop_
_entity.id
_entity.type
_entity.pdbx_description
1 polymer ?
#
loop_
_entity_poly.entity_id
_entity_poly.type
_entity_poly.pdbx_seq_one_letter_code
_entity_poly.pdbx_strand_id
1 'polypeptide(L)' 'AAESSTGTWTTVWTDGLTSLDRYKGRCYGLEPVPGEDNQYIAYVAYPLD' A
#
# COMPACT_ATOMS: atom_id res chain seq x y z
N ALA A 1 0.91 0.72 2.72
CA ALA A 1 0.10 1.15 1.55
C ALA A 1 -1.39 0.91 1.78
N ALA A 2 -1.81 -0.23 2.34
CA ALA A 2 -3.22 -0.51 2.61
C ALA A 2 -3.89 0.55 3.51
N GLU A 3 -3.41 0.75 4.74
CA GLU A 3 -4.04 1.67 5.71
C GLU A 3 -3.87 3.17 5.38
N SER A 4 -2.96 3.49 4.46
CA SER A 4 -2.78 4.85 3.92
C SER A 4 -3.57 5.10 2.64
N SER A 5 -4.40 4.14 2.20
CA SER A 5 -5.33 4.29 1.08
C SER A 5 -6.73 3.86 1.50
N THR A 6 -7.04 2.56 1.44
CA THR A 6 -8.43 2.07 1.63
C THR A 6 -8.55 0.88 2.57
N GLY A 7 -7.45 0.29 3.02
CA GLY A 7 -7.45 -0.94 3.82
C GLY A 7 -7.61 -0.70 5.32
N THR A 8 -8.10 -1.72 6.03
CA THR A 8 -8.11 -1.78 7.49
C THR A 8 -7.58 -3.15 7.96
N TRP A 9 -7.49 -3.35 9.27
CA TRP A 9 -6.83 -4.51 9.91
C TRP A 9 -7.54 -5.85 9.72
N THR A 10 -8.77 -5.85 9.21
CA THR A 10 -9.53 -7.06 8.86
C THR A 10 -10.24 -6.88 7.53
N THR A 11 -10.50 -7.98 6.83
CA THR A 11 -11.20 -7.96 5.55
C THR A 11 -12.63 -7.47 5.74
N VAL A 12 -13.09 -6.60 4.83
CA VAL A 12 -14.45 -6.09 4.82
C VAL A 12 -15.13 -6.44 3.50
N TRP A 13 -16.36 -6.94 3.54
CA TRP A 13 -17.09 -7.36 2.34
C TRP A 13 -17.42 -6.18 1.40
N THR A 14 -17.45 -4.96 1.95
CA THR A 14 -17.72 -3.73 1.20
C THR A 14 -16.66 -3.43 0.15
N ASP A 15 -15.47 -4.02 0.26
CA ASP A 15 -14.45 -3.97 -0.79
C ASP A 15 -14.97 -4.51 -2.12
N GLY A 16 -15.87 -5.50 -2.09
CA GLY A 16 -16.52 -6.07 -3.28
C GLY A 16 -17.53 -5.15 -3.97
N LEU A 17 -17.88 -4.01 -3.36
CA LEU A 17 -18.78 -3.01 -3.96
C LEU A 17 -18.04 -2.01 -4.86
N THR A 18 -16.71 -1.99 -4.83
CA THR A 18 -15.87 -1.07 -5.62
C THR A 18 -14.72 -1.81 -6.29
N SER A 19 -14.03 -1.17 -7.22
CA SER A 19 -12.83 -1.75 -7.83
C SER A 19 -11.60 -1.40 -7.00
N LEU A 20 -11.21 -2.28 -6.07
CA LEU A 20 -9.98 -2.08 -5.28
C LEU A 20 -8.73 -1.90 -6.15
N ASP A 21 -8.68 -2.52 -7.32
CA ASP A 21 -7.54 -2.34 -8.22
C ASP A 21 -7.36 -0.90 -8.68
N ARG A 22 -8.45 -0.13 -8.79
CA ARG A 22 -8.41 1.29 -9.13
C ARG A 22 -7.97 2.16 -7.96
N TYR A 23 -8.40 1.85 -6.74
CA TYR A 23 -8.27 2.77 -5.59
C TYR A 23 -7.18 2.39 -4.58
N LYS A 24 -6.68 1.14 -4.59
CA LYS A 24 -5.66 0.72 -3.63
C LYS A 24 -4.31 1.39 -3.92
N GLY A 25 -3.71 1.97 -2.88
CA GLY A 25 -2.30 2.33 -2.90
C GLY A 25 -1.44 1.07 -3.00
N ARG A 26 -0.36 1.12 -3.78
CA ARG A 26 0.49 -0.05 -4.05
C ARG A 26 1.94 0.24 -3.67
N CYS A 27 2.51 -0.56 -2.78
CA CYS A 27 3.95 -0.61 -2.63
C CYS A 27 4.53 -1.38 -3.83
N TYR A 28 5.41 -0.76 -4.60
CA TYR A 28 5.98 -1.36 -5.82
C TYR A 28 7.49 -1.56 -5.74
N GLY A 29 8.15 -1.01 -4.72
CA GLY A 29 9.59 -1.15 -4.52
C GLY A 29 9.94 -1.08 -3.04
N LEU A 30 10.94 -1.85 -2.66
CA LEU A 30 11.53 -1.89 -1.33
C LEU A 30 13.04 -1.98 -1.49
N GLU A 31 13.75 -0.97 -1.01
CA GLU A 31 15.21 -0.90 -1.06
C GLU A 31 15.78 -0.82 0.36
N PRO A 32 16.84 -1.58 0.70
CA PRO A 32 17.49 -1.45 1.99
C PRO A 32 18.24 -0.11 2.08
N VAL A 33 18.23 0.51 3.26
CA VAL A 33 19.02 1.72 3.50
C VAL A 33 20.50 1.33 3.63
N PRO A 34 21.42 1.91 2.84
CA PRO A 34 22.84 1.59 2.95
C PRO A 34 23.38 1.87 4.36
N GLY A 35 23.98 0.86 5.00
CA GLY A 35 24.59 0.97 6.33
C GLY A 35 23.65 0.67 7.51
N GLU A 36 22.39 0.32 7.27
CA GLU A 36 21.40 -0.02 8.29
C GLU A 36 20.83 -1.42 8.07
N ASP A 37 20.87 -2.28 9.10
CA ASP A 37 20.49 -3.70 8.96
C ASP A 37 18.96 -3.93 8.89
N ASN A 38 18.16 -2.98 9.41
CA ASN A 38 16.70 -3.13 9.58
C ASN A 38 15.89 -1.93 9.08
N GLN A 39 16.47 -1.10 8.21
CA GLN A 39 15.78 0.05 7.61
C GLN A 39 15.58 -0.11 6.12
N TYR A 40 14.43 0.34 5.63
CA TYR A 40 14.01 0.16 4.25
C TYR A 40 13.33 1.43 3.72
N ILE A 41 13.59 1.75 2.46
CA ILE A 41 12.84 2.74 1.69
C ILE A 41 11.75 1.99 0.92
N ALA A 42 10.50 2.29 1.22
CA ALA A 42 9.35 1.72 0.54
C ALA A 42 8.74 2.75 -0.43
N TYR A 43 8.63 2.37 -1.71
CA TYR A 43 8.05 3.19 -2.75
C TYR A 43 6.57 2.85 -2.93
N VAL A 44 5.70 3.83 -2.66
CA VAL A 44 4.25 3.65 -2.71
C VAL A 44 3.64 4.55 -3.77
N ALA A 45 2.92 3.96 -4.71
CA ALA A 45 2.12 4.68 -5.70
C ALA A 45 0.67 4.80 -5.22
N TYR A 46 0.10 5.99 -5.36
CA TYR A 46 -1.30 6.28 -5.08
C TYR A 46 -2.02 6.64 -6.39
N PRO A 47 -3.23 6.10 -6.64
CA PRO A 47 -4.11 6.61 -7.70
C PRO A 47 -4.38 8.10 -7.50
N LEU A 48 -4.59 8.84 -8.60
CA LEU A 48 -4.90 10.27 -8.54
C LEU A 48 -6.34 10.56 -8.09
N ASP A 49 -7.24 9.62 -8.40
CA ASP A 49 -8.68 9.72 -8.08
C ASP A 49 -8.98 9.83 -6.60
#